data_AF-A0A4R3AKR0-F1
#
_entry.id   AF-A0A4R3AKR0-F1
#
_cell.length_a   1.000
_cell.length_b   1.000
_cell.length_c   1.000
_cell.angle_alpha   90.00
_cell.angle_beta   90.00
_cell.angle_gamma   90.00
#
_symmetry.space_group_name_H-M   'P 1'
#
loop_
_entity.id
_entity.type
_entity.pdbx_description
1 polymer ?
#
loop_
_entity_poly.entity_id
_entity_poly.type
_entity_poly.pdbx_seq_one_letter_code
_entity_poly.pdbx_strand_id
1 'polypeptide(L)'
;MKISEFVHQSLNEIAPAIEQYGFDNITTDHIINATNISRSRLLSHFGGLHGLLELVMLDQIAKCFNYIYEKTIPSKNIDEALIQFHRYRSEYIESSSLLQIYHKEKYKQSKRIIQLKAEIDQIEIHEKNRFIHNYKNLKKSK
;
A
#
# COMPACT_ATOMS: atom_id res chain seq x y z
N MET A 1 25.53 3.34 3.57
CA MET A 1 24.12 3.58 3.21
C MET A 1 23.36 3.96 4.46
N LYS A 2 22.60 5.06 4.42
CA LYS A 2 21.73 5.47 5.53
C LYS A 2 20.55 4.48 5.66
N ILE A 3 19.98 4.37 6.86
CA ILE A 3 18.84 3.48 7.10
C ILE A 3 17.64 3.86 6.21
N SER A 4 17.39 5.15 6.01
CA SER A 4 16.31 5.63 5.13
C SER A 4 16.51 5.20 3.68
N GLU A 5 17.73 5.32 3.14
CA GLU A 5 18.09 4.87 1.80
C GLU A 5 17.88 3.37 1.65
N PHE A 6 18.30 2.60 2.65
CA PHE A 6 18.12 1.15 2.69
C PHE A 6 16.63 0.76 2.65
N VAL A 7 15.80 1.38 3.48
CA VAL A 7 14.36 1.10 3.53
C VAL A 7 13.72 1.42 2.19
N HIS A 8 13.96 2.61 1.63
CA HIS A 8 13.39 2.99 0.34
C HIS A 8 13.84 2.08 -0.80
N GLN A 9 15.11 1.70 -0.84
CA GLN A 9 15.62 0.75 -1.83
C GLN A 9 14.91 -0.60 -1.70
N SER A 10 14.80 -1.13 -0.48
CA SER A 10 14.15 -2.41 -0.20
C SER A 10 12.69 -2.45 -0.67
N LEU A 11 11.95 -1.36 -0.47
CA LEU A 11 10.54 -1.25 -0.87
C LEU A 11 10.35 -1.18 -2.38
N ASN A 12 11.33 -0.65 -3.13
CA ASN A 12 11.25 -0.55 -4.58
C ASN A 12 11.72 -1.85 -5.27
N GLU A 13 12.77 -2.48 -4.75
CA GLU A 13 13.40 -3.65 -5.39
C GLU A 13 12.64 -4.97 -5.15
N ILE A 14 11.73 -5.00 -4.18
CA ILE A 14 10.89 -6.18 -3.91
C ILE A 14 9.76 -6.36 -4.91
N ALA A 15 9.37 -5.31 -5.64
CA ALA A 15 8.22 -5.36 -6.54
C ALA A 15 8.32 -6.48 -7.60
N PRO A 16 9.44 -6.67 -8.31
CA PRO A 16 9.59 -7.77 -9.27
C PRO A 16 9.41 -9.16 -8.65
N ALA A 17 9.84 -9.36 -7.40
CA ALA A 17 9.67 -10.64 -6.71
C ALA A 17 8.19 -10.90 -6.37
N ILE A 18 7.47 -9.88 -5.92
CA ILE A 18 6.02 -9.99 -5.68
C ILE A 18 5.28 -10.22 -6.99
N GLU A 19 5.65 -9.53 -8.07
CA GLU A 19 5.08 -9.73 -9.41
C GLU A 19 5.25 -11.15 -9.94
N GLN A 20 6.41 -11.75 -9.68
CA GLN A 20 6.71 -13.09 -10.14
C GLN A 20 6.03 -14.19 -9.30
N TYR A 21 6.01 -14.04 -7.98
CA TYR A 21 5.60 -15.13 -7.07
C TYR A 21 4.23 -14.93 -6.43
N GLY A 22 3.71 -13.70 -6.39
CA GLY A 22 2.51 -13.32 -5.63
C GLY A 22 2.76 -13.24 -4.12
N PHE A 23 1.81 -12.68 -3.37
CA PHE A 23 1.98 -12.45 -1.93
C PHE A 23 2.00 -13.74 -1.11
N ASP A 24 1.31 -14.78 -1.56
CA ASP A 24 1.22 -16.05 -0.83
C ASP A 24 2.47 -16.94 -0.98
N ASN A 25 3.05 -16.97 -2.19
CA ASN A 25 4.14 -17.90 -2.50
C ASN A 25 5.53 -17.28 -2.34
N ILE A 26 5.62 -15.97 -2.09
CA ILE A 26 6.89 -15.32 -1.88
C ILE A 26 7.59 -15.84 -0.61
N THR A 27 8.90 -16.04 -0.72
CA THR A 27 9.75 -16.57 0.35
C THR A 27 10.89 -15.58 0.63
N THR A 28 11.53 -15.73 1.78
CA THR A 28 12.70 -14.91 2.14
C THR A 28 13.80 -15.04 1.09
N ASP A 29 13.99 -16.23 0.52
CA ASP A 29 15.05 -16.46 -0.47
C ASP A 29 14.73 -15.81 -1.82
N HIS A 30 13.45 -15.74 -2.21
CA HIS A 30 13.02 -14.93 -3.37
C HIS A 30 13.39 -13.45 -3.17
N ILE A 31 13.17 -12.90 -1.97
CA ILE A 31 13.52 -11.50 -1.66
C ILE A 31 15.02 -11.29 -1.67
N ILE A 32 15.78 -12.16 -1.03
CA ILE A 32 17.25 -12.07 -0.97
C ILE A 32 17.80 -12.05 -2.40
N ASN A 33 17.30 -12.93 -3.27
CA ASN A 33 17.75 -13.00 -4.66
C ASN A 33 17.36 -11.76 -5.48
N ALA A 34 16.18 -11.18 -5.24
CA ALA A 34 15.71 -10.01 -5.98
C ALA A 34 16.35 -8.69 -5.53
N THR A 35 16.63 -8.54 -4.24
CA THR A 35 17.06 -7.28 -3.61
C THR A 35 18.53 -7.27 -3.18
N ASN A 36 19.19 -8.43 -3.21
CA ASN A 36 20.51 -8.65 -2.63
C ASN A 36 20.61 -8.26 -1.13
N ILE A 37 19.47 -8.21 -0.42
CA ILE A 37 19.41 -7.92 1.01
C ILE A 37 19.62 -9.22 1.78
N SER A 38 20.62 -9.26 2.65
CA SER A 38 20.85 -10.43 3.50
C SER A 38 19.67 -10.74 4.44
N ARG A 39 19.49 -12.02 4.80
CA ARG A 39 18.49 -12.47 5.78
C ARG A 39 18.60 -11.75 7.14
N SER A 40 19.81 -11.49 7.62
CA SER A 40 20.04 -10.78 8.89
C SER A 40 19.51 -9.35 8.84
N ARG A 41 19.75 -8.63 7.73
CA ARG A 41 19.23 -7.27 7.53
C ARG A 41 17.70 -7.24 7.38
N LEU A 42 17.13 -8.24 6.70
CA LEU A 42 15.67 -8.40 6.62
C LEU A 42 15.03 -8.51 8.01
N LEU A 43 15.59 -9.36 8.88
CA LEU A 43 15.12 -9.52 10.25
C LEU A 43 15.33 -8.26 11.08
N SER A 44 16.52 -7.67 11.03
CA SER A 44 16.88 -6.52 11.87
C SER A 44 16.09 -5.25 11.56
N HIS A 45 15.65 -5.05 10.31
CA HIS A 45 15.00 -3.81 9.90
C HIS A 45 13.50 -3.96 9.66
N PHE A 46 13.02 -5.15 9.30
CA PHE A 46 11.62 -5.37 8.94
C PHE A 46 10.93 -6.44 9.78
N GLY A 47 11.62 -7.07 10.74
CA GLY A 47 11.06 -8.19 11.50
C GLY A 47 10.87 -9.46 10.66
N GLY A 48 11.51 -9.53 9.48
CA GLY A 48 11.41 -10.64 8.55
C GLY A 48 10.51 -10.35 7.35
N LEU A 49 10.12 -11.41 6.64
CA LEU A 49 9.38 -11.29 5.39
C LEU A 49 8.00 -10.63 5.58
N HIS A 50 7.27 -10.99 6.63
CA HIS A 50 5.91 -10.48 6.83
C HIS A 50 5.89 -8.96 7.04
N GLY A 51 6.73 -8.44 7.95
CA GLY A 51 6.80 -7.00 8.18
C GLY A 51 7.35 -6.22 6.99
N LEU A 52 8.19 -6.84 6.14
CA LEU A 52 8.57 -6.20 4.87
C LEU A 52 7.36 -6.10 3.91
N LEU A 53 6.60 -7.18 3.72
CA LEU A 53 5.40 -7.16 2.87
C LEU A 53 4.35 -6.17 3.40
N GLU A 54 4.21 -6.07 4.72
CA GLU A 54 3.38 -5.06 5.37
C GLU A 54 3.83 -3.66 4.99
N LEU A 55 5.11 -3.34 5.19
CA LEU A 55 5.63 -2.02 4.89
C LEU A 55 5.51 -1.66 3.40
N VAL A 56 5.69 -2.62 2.49
CA VAL A 56 5.45 -2.43 1.05
C VAL A 56 4.02 -2.03 0.78
N MET A 57 3.06 -2.75 1.35
CA MET A 57 1.65 -2.44 1.13
C MET A 57 1.25 -1.11 1.76
N LEU A 58 1.75 -0.80 2.96
CA LEU A 58 1.54 0.49 3.61
C LEU A 58 2.04 1.65 2.75
N ASP A 59 3.24 1.51 2.17
CA ASP A 59 3.80 2.50 1.26
C ASP A 59 2.94 2.69 0.00
N GLN A 60 2.50 1.60 -0.63
CA GLN A 60 1.63 1.67 -1.82
C GLN A 60 0.26 2.31 -1.52
N ILE A 61 -0.32 1.98 -0.37
CA ILE A 61 -1.59 2.57 0.07
C ILE A 61 -1.42 4.06 0.37
N ALA A 62 -0.35 4.44 1.09
CA ALA A 62 -0.06 5.84 1.37
C ALA A 62 0.13 6.65 0.08
N LYS A 63 0.86 6.12 -0.91
CA LYS A 63 1.01 6.75 -2.23
C LYS A 63 -0.33 6.87 -2.97
N CYS A 64 -1.18 5.86 -2.90
CA CYS A 64 -2.54 5.90 -3.47
C CYS A 64 -3.38 7.02 -2.85
N PHE A 65 -3.38 7.14 -1.52
CA PHE A 65 -4.13 8.20 -0.86
C PHE A 65 -3.56 9.59 -1.14
N ASN A 66 -2.23 9.75 -1.16
CA ASN A 66 -1.60 11.00 -1.59
C ASN A 66 -2.03 11.38 -3.01
N TYR A 67 -2.03 10.42 -3.95
CA TYR A 67 -2.53 10.63 -5.30
C TYR A 67 -3.98 11.13 -5.32
N ILE A 68 -4.86 10.50 -4.53
CA ILE A 68 -6.26 10.91 -4.43
C ILE A 68 -6.36 12.34 -3.89
N TYR A 69 -5.64 12.68 -2.80
CA TYR A 69 -5.68 14.02 -2.22
C TYR A 69 -5.17 15.10 -3.17
N GLU A 70 -4.11 14.81 -3.93
CA GLU A 70 -3.54 15.74 -4.93
C GLU A 70 -4.48 15.95 -6.12
N LYS A 71 -5.21 14.92 -6.56
CA LYS A 71 -6.10 14.98 -7.73
C LYS A 71 -7.51 15.42 -7.42
N THR A 72 -7.98 15.26 -6.19
CA THR A 72 -9.36 15.60 -5.82
C THR A 72 -9.54 17.12 -5.80
N ILE A 73 -10.41 17.60 -6.67
CA ILE A 73 -10.77 19.02 -6.72
C ILE A 73 -11.84 19.29 -5.65
N PRO A 74 -11.73 20.37 -4.86
CA PRO A 74 -12.75 20.76 -3.90
C PRO A 74 -14.12 20.93 -4.59
N SER A 75 -15.06 20.03 -4.29
CA SER A 75 -16.47 20.18 -4.66
C SER A 75 -17.25 20.82 -3.49
N LYS A 76 -18.51 21.22 -3.76
CA LYS A 76 -19.49 21.55 -2.71
C LYS A 76 -20.36 20.35 -2.34
N ASN A 77 -20.34 19.27 -3.13
CA ASN A 77 -21.15 18.08 -2.92
C ASN A 77 -20.26 16.92 -2.43
N ILE A 78 -20.61 16.30 -1.30
CA ILE A 78 -19.84 15.17 -0.77
C ILE A 78 -19.88 13.96 -1.71
N ASP A 79 -21.00 13.78 -2.43
CA ASP A 79 -21.15 12.66 -3.36
C ASP A 79 -20.21 12.80 -4.56
N GLU A 80 -20.06 14.01 -5.10
CA GLU A 80 -19.07 14.30 -6.15
C GLU A 80 -17.64 14.07 -5.68
N ALA A 81 -17.33 14.45 -4.43
CA ALA A 81 -16.01 14.21 -3.86
C ALA A 81 -15.74 12.71 -3.65
N LEU A 82 -16.75 11.93 -3.25
CA LEU A 82 -16.65 10.48 -3.14
C LEU A 82 -16.52 9.79 -4.50
N ILE A 83 -17.20 10.28 -5.53
CA ILE A 83 -17.03 9.80 -6.91
C ILE A 83 -15.59 10.04 -7.37
N GLN A 84 -15.03 11.23 -7.14
CA GLN A 84 -13.62 11.52 -7.44
C GLN A 84 -12.66 10.61 -6.68
N PHE A 85 -12.90 10.45 -5.37
CA PHE A 85 -12.12 9.55 -4.52
C PHE A 85 -12.06 8.13 -5.09
N HIS A 86 -13.23 7.57 -5.44
CA HIS A 86 -13.31 6.22 -5.99
C HIS A 86 -12.66 6.11 -7.37
N ARG A 87 -12.85 7.10 -8.24
CA ARG A 87 -12.21 7.17 -9.56
C ARG A 87 -10.68 7.15 -9.43
N TYR A 88 -10.10 8.07 -8.66
CA TYR A 88 -8.66 8.19 -8.54
C TYR A 88 -8.02 7.01 -7.79
N ARG A 89 -8.75 6.41 -6.84
CA ARG A 89 -8.32 5.15 -6.22
C ARG A 89 -8.20 4.04 -7.26
N SER A 90 -9.23 3.84 -8.09
CA SER A 90 -9.20 2.82 -9.14
C SER A 90 -8.09 3.09 -10.15
N GLU A 91 -7.94 4.34 -10.60
CA GLU A 91 -6.88 4.75 -11.52
C GLU A 91 -5.48 4.46 -10.96
N TYR A 92 -5.24 4.77 -9.69
CA TYR A 92 -3.96 4.48 -9.05
C TYR A 92 -3.71 2.97 -8.92
N ILE A 93 -4.71 2.20 -8.51
CA ILE A 93 -4.61 0.74 -8.42
C ILE A 93 -4.28 0.14 -9.79
N GLU A 94 -4.91 0.62 -10.86
CA GLU A 94 -4.61 0.20 -12.23
C GLU A 94 -3.20 0.59 -12.68
N SER A 95 -2.57 1.59 -12.07
CA SER A 95 -1.17 1.96 -12.36
C SER A 95 -0.12 1.22 -11.53
N SER A 96 -0.50 0.63 -10.39
CA SER A 96 0.42 -0.07 -9.48
C SER A 96 0.28 -1.57 -9.59
N SER A 97 1.27 -2.23 -10.19
CA SER A 97 1.34 -3.70 -10.31
C SER A 97 1.14 -4.40 -8.96
N LEU A 98 1.77 -3.89 -7.90
CA LEU A 98 1.65 -4.40 -6.54
C LEU A 98 0.22 -4.35 -6.02
N LEU A 99 -0.47 -3.21 -6.17
CA LEU A 99 -1.86 -3.08 -5.74
C LEU A 99 -2.80 -3.94 -6.59
N GLN A 100 -2.54 -4.08 -7.90
CA GLN A 100 -3.32 -4.98 -8.75
C GLN A 100 -3.21 -6.43 -8.26
N ILE A 101 -1.99 -6.90 -8.03
CA ILE A 101 -1.73 -8.26 -7.56
C ILE A 101 -2.40 -8.46 -6.21
N TYR A 102 -2.17 -7.53 -5.28
CA TYR A 102 -2.79 -7.58 -3.96
C TYR A 102 -4.32 -7.69 -4.05
N HIS A 103 -4.97 -6.82 -4.81
CA HIS A 103 -6.44 -6.84 -4.93
C HIS A 103 -6.97 -8.06 -5.67
N LYS A 104 -6.24 -8.60 -6.65
CA LYS A 104 -6.59 -9.85 -7.36
C LYS A 104 -6.49 -11.08 -6.45
N GLU A 105 -5.50 -11.07 -5.55
CA GLU A 105 -5.22 -12.18 -4.64
C GLU A 105 -5.93 -12.04 -3.29
N LYS A 106 -6.43 -10.86 -2.93
CA LYS A 106 -7.03 -10.51 -1.62
C LYS A 106 -8.06 -11.52 -1.08
N TYR A 107 -8.78 -12.20 -1.96
CA TYR A 107 -9.81 -13.19 -1.59
C TYR A 107 -9.34 -14.65 -1.68
N LYS A 108 -8.12 -14.88 -2.18
CA LYS A 108 -7.46 -16.18 -2.32
C LYS A 108 -6.29 -16.35 -1.35
N GLN A 109 -5.91 -15.27 -0.66
CA GLN A 109 -4.80 -15.23 0.28
C GLN A 109 -4.96 -16.24 1.41
N SER A 110 -3.87 -16.96 1.66
CA SER A 110 -3.75 -17.93 2.73
C SER A 110 -3.83 -17.29 4.13
N LYS A 111 -4.03 -18.12 5.17
CA LYS A 111 -3.97 -17.68 6.58
C LYS A 111 -2.66 -16.94 6.93
N ARG A 112 -1.59 -17.14 6.15
CA ARG A 112 -0.28 -16.51 6.33
C ARG A 112 -0.30 -14.99 6.08
N ILE A 113 -1.22 -14.51 5.25
CA ILE A 113 -1.32 -13.08 4.86
C ILE A 113 -2.61 -12.43 5.43
N ILE A 114 -3.40 -13.17 6.22
CA ILE A 114 -4.70 -12.69 6.72
C ILE A 114 -4.59 -11.48 7.65
N GLN A 115 -3.51 -11.41 8.45
CA GLN A 115 -3.23 -10.27 9.34
C GLN A 115 -2.92 -9.02 8.52
N LEU A 116 -1.99 -9.13 7.57
CA LEU A 116 -1.68 -8.08 6.60
C LEU A 116 -2.95 -7.54 5.91
N LYS A 117 -3.82 -8.44 5.45
CA LYS A 117 -5.08 -8.03 4.82
C LYS A 117 -5.98 -7.24 5.78
N ALA A 118 -6.12 -7.70 7.02
CA ALA A 118 -6.96 -7.02 8.01
C ALA A 118 -6.44 -5.61 8.34
N GLU A 119 -5.12 -5.45 8.46
CA GLU A 119 -4.48 -4.16 8.72
C GLU A 119 -4.64 -3.20 7.53
N ILE A 120 -4.41 -3.69 6.31
CA ILE A 120 -4.68 -2.93 5.09
C ILE A 120 -6.15 -2.49 5.02
N ASP A 121 -7.08 -3.40 5.28
CA ASP A 121 -8.53 -3.11 5.28
C ASP A 121 -8.86 -1.99 6.29
N GLN A 122 -8.27 -2.02 7.49
CA GLN A 122 -8.47 -0.97 8.50
C GLN A 122 -7.90 0.38 8.08
N ILE A 123 -6.74 0.40 7.45
CA ILE A 123 -6.09 1.63 6.99
C ILE A 123 -6.87 2.26 5.85
N GLU A 124 -7.35 1.46 4.89
CA GLU A 124 -8.20 1.96 3.81
C GLU A 124 -9.50 2.59 4.35
N ILE A 125 -10.11 1.97 5.37
CA ILE A 125 -11.29 2.52 6.05
C ILE A 125 -10.93 3.83 6.77
N HIS A 126 -9.83 3.85 7.51
CA HIS A 126 -9.36 5.03 8.24
C HIS A 126 -9.15 6.22 7.30
N GLU A 127 -8.40 6.03 6.23
CA GLU A 127 -8.07 7.10 5.29
C GLU A 127 -9.29 7.58 4.51
N LYS A 128 -10.23 6.68 4.15
CA LYS A 128 -11.53 7.10 3.61
C LYS A 128 -12.30 7.98 4.60
N ASN A 129 -12.36 7.60 5.87
CA ASN A 129 -13.05 8.37 6.89
C ASN A 129 -12.38 9.73 7.11
N ARG A 130 -11.05 9.78 7.09
CA ARG A 130 -10.25 11.00 7.17
C ARG A 130 -10.53 11.93 5.99
N PHE A 131 -10.60 11.40 4.77
CA PHE A 131 -11.00 12.15 3.59
C PHE A 131 -12.38 12.80 3.76
N ILE A 132 -13.38 12.02 4.20
CA ILE A 132 -14.75 12.52 4.46
C ILE A 132 -14.74 13.61 5.55
N HIS A 133 -13.99 13.40 6.63
CA HIS A 133 -13.89 14.35 7.74
C HIS A 133 -13.30 15.69 7.28
N ASN A 134 -12.17 15.65 6.57
CA ASN A 134 -11.50 16.84 6.04
C ASN A 134 -12.43 17.62 5.11
N TYR A 135 -13.17 16.92 4.24
CA TYR A 135 -14.12 17.55 3.34
C TYR A 135 -15.27 18.26 4.09
N LYS A 136 -15.82 17.64 5.15
CA LYS A 136 -16.87 18.26 5.97
C LYS A 136 -16.39 19.51 6.71
N ASN A 137 -15.12 19.55 7.12
CA ASN A 137 -14.56 20.70 7.85
C ASN A 137 -14.14 21.85 6.94
N LEU A 138 -13.76 21.58 5.67
CA LEU A 138 -13.55 22.62 4.66
C LEU A 138 -14.81 23.46 4.41
N LYS A 139 -16.01 22.89 4.60
CA LYS A 139 -17.28 23.63 4.53
C LYS A 139 -17.56 24.53 5.74
N LYS A 140 -16.91 24.32 6.88
CA LYS A 140 -17.12 25.14 8.09
C LYS A 140 -16.22 26.37 8.15
N SER A 141 -15.21 26.43 7.29
CA SER A 141 -14.16 27.46 7.29
C SER A 141 -14.33 28.50 6.16
N LYS A 142 -15.45 28.46 5.45
CA LYS A 142 -15.87 29.42 4.43
C LYS A 142 -17.27 29.91 4.75
#